data_AF-A0A7S0IXP1-F1
#
_entry.id   AF-A0A7S0IXP1-F1
#
_cell.length_a   1.000
_cell.length_b   1.000
_cell.length_c   1.000
_cell.angle_alpha   90.00
_cell.angle_beta   90.00
_cell.angle_gamma   90.00
#
_symmetry.space_group_name_H-M   'P 1'
#
loop_
_entity.id
_entity.type
_entity.pdbx_description
1 polymer ?
#
loop_
_entity_poly.entity_id
_entity_poly.type
_entity_poly.pdbx_seq_one_letter_code
_entity_poly.pdbx_strand_id
1 'polypeptide(L)'
;GLSNQKEGQTRQIARQTSAMKRASLARASRKLADAIQKRTDAQNCLAVWEYADRYGLDSLRIDSLRTAAMFCAVVNFGKLPRQEVCKLDEERLATLLWAPNLGARPEHTFEVLLAWAKVQEMSSLPPALLRAIRFGCMEERYLRHCVLTEPLMATVEAKQALASSLQWALSHGLTPRSRSMPASYYYRICLRRRTRQLRHGAPTPGVYNYVSWGGARGPHPLEGGLQSTTTRCLHR
;
A
#
# COMPACT_ATOMS: atom_id res chain seq x y z
N GLY A 1 -37.26 36.64 33.39
CA GLY A 1 -37.62 35.22 33.29
C GLY A 1 -37.81 34.76 31.86
N LEU A 2 -38.86 35.24 31.18
CA LEU A 2 -39.30 34.73 29.87
C LEU A 2 -38.34 34.99 28.69
N SER A 3 -37.55 36.07 28.72
CA SER A 3 -36.56 36.38 27.66
C SER A 3 -35.37 35.40 27.66
N ASN A 4 -34.81 35.09 28.83
CA ASN A 4 -33.73 34.09 28.96
C ASN A 4 -34.16 32.67 28.59
N GLN A 5 -35.44 32.33 28.77
CA GLN A 5 -35.99 31.01 28.42
C GLN A 5 -36.14 30.82 26.90
N LYS A 6 -36.52 31.88 26.17
CA LYS A 6 -36.59 31.86 24.69
C LYS A 6 -35.20 31.75 24.06
N GLU A 7 -34.20 32.47 24.56
CA GLU A 7 -32.82 32.35 24.06
C GLU A 7 -32.22 30.96 24.29
N GLY A 8 -32.54 30.33 25.42
CA GLY A 8 -32.14 28.95 25.71
C GLY A 8 -32.70 27.94 24.69
N GLN A 9 -33.98 28.08 24.34
CA GLN A 9 -34.63 27.22 23.34
C GLN A 9 -34.04 27.41 21.94
N THR A 10 -33.78 28.64 21.51
CA THR A 10 -33.18 28.91 20.19
C THR A 10 -31.78 28.32 20.07
N ARG A 11 -30.96 28.42 21.13
CA ARG A 11 -29.62 27.79 21.19
C ARG A 11 -29.71 26.27 21.15
N GLN A 12 -30.70 25.68 21.82
CA GLN A 12 -30.91 24.23 21.82
C GLN A 12 -31.33 23.71 20.43
N ILE A 13 -32.25 24.40 19.76
CA ILE A 13 -32.67 24.07 18.39
C ILE A 13 -31.47 24.18 17.43
N ALA A 14 -30.69 25.27 17.48
CA ALA A 14 -29.52 25.45 16.63
C ALA A 14 -28.45 24.36 16.83
N ARG A 15 -28.24 23.90 18.07
CA ARG A 15 -27.34 22.77 18.37
C ARG A 15 -27.87 21.46 17.80
N GLN A 16 -29.17 21.19 17.95
CA GLN A 16 -29.81 19.99 17.41
C GLN A 16 -29.76 19.99 15.87
N THR A 17 -30.09 21.10 15.22
CA THR A 17 -30.02 21.22 13.75
C THR A 17 -28.59 21.02 13.24
N SER A 18 -27.60 21.62 13.90
CA SER A 18 -26.19 21.45 13.55
C SER A 18 -25.69 20.02 13.79
N ALA A 19 -26.19 19.33 14.81
CA ALA A 19 -25.89 17.92 15.05
C ALA A 19 -26.52 17.01 13.98
N MET A 20 -27.79 17.24 13.64
CA MET A 20 -28.48 16.47 12.59
C MET A 20 -27.83 16.64 11.21
N LYS A 21 -27.46 17.88 10.83
CA LYS A 21 -26.75 18.16 9.57
C LYS A 21 -25.40 17.45 9.50
N ARG A 22 -24.64 17.42 10.60
CA ARG A 22 -23.37 16.67 10.66
C ARG A 22 -23.60 15.15 10.56
N ALA A 23 -24.63 14.63 11.22
CA ALA A 23 -24.96 13.21 11.18
C ALA A 23 -25.43 12.74 9.79
N SER A 24 -26.23 13.54 9.09
CA SER A 24 -26.69 13.24 7.73
C SER A 24 -25.52 13.28 6.74
N LEU A 25 -24.65 14.29 6.82
CA LEU A 25 -23.44 14.39 6.01
C LEU A 25 -22.52 13.19 6.24
N ALA A 26 -22.26 12.83 7.51
CA ALA A 26 -21.43 11.66 7.85
C ALA A 26 -22.03 10.34 7.35
N ARG A 27 -23.36 10.22 7.27
CA ARG A 27 -24.02 9.04 6.71
C ARG A 27 -23.89 9.01 5.18
N ALA A 28 -24.03 10.15 4.51
CA ALA A 28 -23.83 10.27 3.07
C ALA A 28 -22.38 9.95 2.67
N SER A 29 -21.38 10.53 3.37
CA SER A 29 -19.96 10.26 3.14
C SER A 29 -19.61 8.77 3.31
N ARG A 30 -20.20 8.09 4.30
CA ARG A 30 -20.00 6.64 4.50
C ARG A 30 -20.53 5.82 3.33
N LYS A 31 -21.76 6.09 2.87
CA LYS A 31 -22.34 5.39 1.71
C LYS A 31 -21.52 5.60 0.45
N LEU A 32 -21.03 6.83 0.24
CA LEU A 32 -20.15 7.14 -0.88
C LEU A 32 -18.82 6.37 -0.78
N ALA A 33 -18.18 6.35 0.39
CA ALA A 33 -16.95 5.61 0.60
C ALA A 33 -17.11 4.11 0.32
N ASP A 34 -18.18 3.48 0.82
CA ASP A 34 -18.48 2.07 0.53
C ASP A 34 -18.74 1.82 -0.97
N ALA A 35 -19.40 2.76 -1.66
CA ALA A 35 -19.66 2.66 -3.09
C ALA A 35 -18.37 2.79 -3.93
N ILE A 36 -17.48 3.73 -3.56
CA ILE A 36 -16.16 3.89 -4.20
C ILE A 36 -15.31 2.65 -3.95
N GLN A 37 -15.28 2.14 -2.72
CA GLN A 37 -14.50 0.97 -2.36
C GLN A 37 -14.89 -0.26 -3.21
N LYS A 38 -16.19 -0.48 -3.43
CA LYS A 38 -16.70 -1.58 -4.27
C LYS A 38 -16.32 -1.47 -5.74
N ARG A 39 -16.00 -0.28 -6.23
CA ARG A 39 -15.61 0.01 -7.62
C ARG A 39 -14.11 0.24 -7.79
N THR A 40 -13.33 0.10 -6.71
CA THR A 40 -11.88 0.34 -6.75
C THR A 40 -11.19 -0.80 -7.49
N ASP A 41 -10.40 -0.47 -8.51
CA ASP A 41 -9.66 -1.40 -9.35
C ASP A 41 -8.27 -0.85 -9.70
N ALA A 42 -7.47 -1.60 -10.47
CA ALA A 42 -6.11 -1.22 -10.84
C ALA A 42 -6.02 0.06 -11.70
N GLN A 43 -7.10 0.48 -12.36
CA GLN A 43 -7.12 1.68 -13.21
C GLN A 43 -7.43 2.94 -12.39
N ASN A 44 -8.18 2.81 -11.30
CA ASN A 44 -8.62 3.96 -10.50
C ASN A 44 -8.04 4.01 -9.08
N CYS A 45 -7.35 2.97 -8.60
CA CYS A 45 -6.92 2.88 -7.21
C CYS A 45 -5.99 4.02 -6.76
N LEU A 46 -5.13 4.54 -7.65
CA LEU A 46 -4.27 5.68 -7.31
C LEU A 46 -5.08 6.97 -7.10
N ALA A 47 -6.05 7.23 -7.99
CA ALA A 47 -6.96 8.37 -7.85
C ALA A 47 -7.85 8.24 -6.61
N VAL A 48 -8.34 7.03 -6.30
CA VAL A 48 -9.11 6.77 -5.08
C VAL A 48 -8.27 6.95 -3.82
N TRP A 49 -7.01 6.51 -3.84
CA TRP A 49 -6.09 6.73 -2.72
C TRP A 49 -5.83 8.23 -2.51
N GLU A 50 -5.52 8.95 -3.59
CA GLU A 50 -5.33 10.39 -3.51
C GLU A 50 -6.59 11.11 -3.02
N TYR A 51 -7.76 10.72 -3.51
CA TYR A 51 -9.04 11.24 -3.04
C TYR A 51 -9.20 11.01 -1.53
N ALA A 52 -8.95 9.79 -1.05
CA ALA A 52 -9.08 9.47 0.37
C ALA A 52 -8.10 10.28 1.24
N ASP A 53 -6.86 10.50 0.77
CA ASP A 53 -5.87 11.33 1.46
C ASP A 53 -6.29 12.81 1.52
N ARG A 54 -6.77 13.37 0.39
CA ARG A 54 -7.14 14.79 0.29
C ARG A 54 -8.36 15.13 1.12
N TYR A 55 -9.37 14.27 1.08
CA TYR A 55 -10.63 14.55 1.78
C TYR A 55 -10.58 14.18 3.25
N GLY A 56 -9.59 13.39 3.70
CA GLY A 56 -9.12 13.36 5.08
C GLY A 56 -10.20 13.38 6.16
N LEU A 57 -11.37 12.76 5.91
CA LEU A 57 -12.43 12.79 6.90
C LEU A 57 -12.06 11.73 7.92
N ASP A 58 -11.86 12.15 9.17
CA ASP A 58 -11.58 11.35 10.38
C ASP A 58 -12.69 10.33 10.73
N SER A 59 -13.27 9.70 9.72
CA SER A 59 -14.19 8.59 9.82
C SER A 59 -13.41 7.32 9.53
N LEU A 60 -13.55 6.33 10.42
CA LEU A 60 -12.96 4.99 10.33
C LEU A 60 -13.12 4.32 8.94
N ARG A 61 -14.13 4.74 8.16
CA ARG A 61 -14.44 4.22 6.82
C ARG A 61 -13.62 4.85 5.68
N ILE A 62 -13.15 6.09 5.84
CA ILE A 62 -12.26 6.69 4.83
C ILE A 62 -10.84 6.18 5.01
N ASP A 63 -10.43 5.89 6.24
CA ASP A 63 -9.20 5.14 6.51
C ASP A 63 -9.24 3.74 5.86
N SER A 64 -10.40 3.05 5.89
CA SER A 64 -10.54 1.78 5.18
C SER A 64 -10.52 1.93 3.67
N LEU A 65 -11.09 3.01 3.12
CA LEU A 65 -11.04 3.29 1.68
C LEU A 65 -9.61 3.56 1.22
N ARG A 66 -8.87 4.42 1.93
CA ARG A 66 -7.45 4.71 1.71
C ARG A 66 -6.62 3.43 1.73
N THR A 67 -6.82 2.61 2.75
CA THR A 67 -6.09 1.34 2.91
C THR A 67 -6.41 0.36 1.78
N ALA A 68 -7.68 0.24 1.40
CA ALA A 68 -8.10 -0.64 0.30
C ALA A 68 -7.52 -0.18 -1.05
N ALA A 69 -7.54 1.11 -1.32
CA ALA A 69 -6.99 1.69 -2.54
C ALA A 69 -5.47 1.55 -2.62
N MET A 70 -4.77 1.84 -1.53
CA MET A 70 -3.32 1.63 -1.41
C MET A 70 -2.97 0.14 -1.59
N PHE A 71 -3.72 -0.76 -0.96
CA PHE A 71 -3.51 -2.21 -1.12
C PHE A 71 -3.74 -2.66 -2.56
N CYS A 72 -4.79 -2.17 -3.22
CA CYS A 72 -5.06 -2.43 -4.63
C CYS A 72 -3.88 -1.97 -5.51
N ALA A 73 -3.35 -0.78 -5.26
CA ALA A 73 -2.17 -0.25 -5.95
C ALA A 73 -0.92 -1.10 -5.73
N VAL A 74 -0.68 -1.54 -4.49
CA VAL A 74 0.45 -2.43 -4.15
C VAL A 74 0.35 -3.75 -4.92
N VAL A 75 -0.80 -4.43 -4.85
CA VAL A 75 -0.98 -5.77 -5.47
C VAL A 75 -0.99 -5.71 -6.99
N ASN A 76 -1.39 -4.59 -7.57
CA ASN A 76 -1.46 -4.40 -9.03
C ASN A 76 -0.37 -3.48 -9.56
N PHE A 77 0.72 -3.24 -8.82
CA PHE A 77 1.73 -2.24 -9.17
C PHE A 77 2.24 -2.36 -10.61
N GLY A 78 2.55 -3.59 -11.06
CA GLY A 78 3.02 -3.83 -12.43
C GLY A 78 1.96 -3.69 -13.53
N LYS A 79 0.70 -3.45 -13.16
CA LYS A 79 -0.43 -3.20 -14.07
C LYS A 79 -0.93 -1.76 -13.98
N LEU A 80 -0.38 -0.94 -13.08
CA LEU A 80 -0.80 0.44 -12.93
C LEU A 80 -0.40 1.24 -14.18
N PRO A 81 -1.23 2.20 -14.62
CA PRO A 81 -0.86 3.09 -15.71
C PRO A 81 0.42 3.86 -15.36
N ARG A 82 1.48 3.69 -16.16
CA ARG A 82 2.80 4.32 -15.91
C ARG A 82 2.70 5.84 -15.75
N GLN A 83 1.84 6.48 -16.54
CA GLN A 83 1.60 7.92 -16.48
C GLN A 83 1.03 8.38 -15.13
N GLU A 84 0.18 7.57 -14.50
CA GLU A 84 -0.39 7.87 -13.18
C GLU A 84 0.61 7.64 -12.06
N VAL A 85 1.44 6.59 -12.17
CA VAL A 85 2.52 6.34 -11.19
C VAL A 85 3.56 7.47 -11.23
N CYS A 86 3.91 7.98 -12.42
CA CYS A 86 4.86 9.08 -12.57
C CYS A 86 4.37 10.42 -11.97
N LYS A 87 3.06 10.59 -11.75
CA LYS A 87 2.47 11.77 -11.10
C LYS A 87 2.50 11.70 -9.57
N LEU A 88 2.82 10.55 -9.00
CA LEU A 88 2.89 10.40 -7.54
C LEU A 88 4.03 11.26 -6.98
N ASP A 89 3.80 11.82 -5.79
CA ASP A 89 4.89 12.39 -5.00
C ASP A 89 5.85 11.30 -4.50
N GLU A 90 7.03 11.72 -4.05
CA GLU A 90 8.05 10.81 -3.52
C GLU A 90 7.53 9.97 -2.34
N GLU A 91 6.69 10.55 -1.47
CA GLU A 91 6.17 9.90 -0.26
C GLU A 91 5.26 8.72 -0.60
N ARG A 92 4.34 8.90 -1.56
CA ARG A 92 3.42 7.87 -2.03
C ARG A 92 4.14 6.81 -2.84
N LEU A 93 5.06 7.21 -3.72
CA LEU A 93 5.87 6.25 -4.45
C LEU A 93 6.69 5.39 -3.48
N ALA A 94 7.37 6.02 -2.51
CA ALA A 94 8.08 5.29 -1.46
C ALA A 94 7.15 4.32 -0.73
N THR A 95 5.95 4.76 -0.34
CA THR A 95 4.98 3.91 0.36
C THR A 95 4.63 2.65 -0.44
N LEU A 96 4.44 2.78 -1.77
CA LEU A 96 4.21 1.63 -2.64
C LEU A 96 5.45 0.73 -2.74
N LEU A 97 6.61 1.31 -3.06
CA LEU A 97 7.85 0.56 -3.26
C LEU A 97 8.31 -0.19 -2.00
N TRP A 98 8.06 0.39 -0.82
CA TRP A 98 8.34 -0.25 0.46
C TRP A 98 7.33 -1.34 0.83
N ALA A 99 6.28 -1.59 0.06
CA ALA A 99 5.33 -2.64 0.39
C ALA A 99 5.95 -4.06 0.24
N PRO A 100 5.72 -4.97 1.21
CA PRO A 100 6.27 -6.33 1.15
C PRO A 100 5.67 -7.15 0.01
N ASN A 101 4.38 -6.93 -0.29
CA ASN A 101 3.61 -7.67 -1.29
C ASN A 101 3.46 -6.88 -2.59
N LEU A 102 4.47 -6.09 -2.98
CA LEU A 102 4.45 -5.33 -4.23
C LEU A 102 4.27 -6.29 -5.41
N GLY A 103 3.17 -6.13 -6.14
CA GLY A 103 2.77 -6.95 -7.28
C GLY A 103 3.50 -6.53 -8.56
N ALA A 104 4.84 -6.57 -8.53
CA ALA A 104 5.69 -6.31 -9.66
C ALA A 104 7.03 -7.05 -9.51
N ARG A 105 7.67 -7.34 -10.64
CA ARG A 105 9.05 -7.82 -10.64
C ARG A 105 10.01 -6.71 -10.21
N PRO A 106 11.13 -7.02 -9.53
CA PRO A 106 12.12 -6.02 -9.12
C PRO A 106 12.61 -5.15 -10.28
N GLU A 107 12.87 -5.72 -11.46
CA GLU A 107 13.31 -5.00 -12.66
C GLU A 107 12.27 -3.97 -13.09
N HIS A 108 11.01 -4.39 -13.22
CA HIS A 108 9.92 -3.49 -13.57
C HIS A 108 9.76 -2.35 -12.55
N THR A 109 9.97 -2.67 -11.27
CA THR A 109 9.92 -1.69 -10.19
C THR A 109 11.01 -0.62 -10.36
N PHE A 110 12.22 -1.02 -10.75
CA PHE A 110 13.31 -0.11 -11.07
C PHE A 110 13.03 0.72 -12.32
N GLU A 111 12.48 0.14 -13.38
CA GLU A 111 12.09 0.87 -14.61
C GLU A 111 11.06 1.96 -14.33
N VAL A 112 10.09 1.68 -13.45
CA VAL A 112 9.10 2.65 -13.01
C VAL A 112 9.75 3.77 -12.22
N LEU A 113 10.69 3.45 -11.32
CA LEU A 113 11.45 4.47 -10.58
C LEU A 113 12.26 5.38 -11.53
N LEU A 114 12.92 4.81 -12.53
CA LEU A 114 13.64 5.61 -13.55
C LEU A 114 12.68 6.47 -14.37
N ALA A 115 11.51 5.94 -14.72
CA ALA A 115 10.48 6.70 -15.43
C ALA A 115 10.03 7.92 -14.62
N TRP A 116 9.75 7.69 -13.34
CA TRP A 116 9.33 8.72 -12.42
C TRP A 116 10.42 9.77 -12.28
N ALA A 117 11.68 9.37 -12.03
CA ALA A 117 12.80 10.30 -11.88
C ALA A 117 13.05 11.16 -13.13
N LYS A 118 12.87 10.58 -14.34
CA LYS A 118 12.96 11.32 -15.61
C LYS A 118 11.85 12.35 -15.75
N VAL A 119 10.62 12.02 -15.37
CA VAL A 119 9.48 12.97 -15.37
C VAL A 119 9.67 14.09 -14.34
N GLN A 120 10.31 13.78 -13.21
CA GLN A 120 10.66 14.75 -12.17
C GLN A 120 11.97 15.51 -12.48
N GLU A 121 12.59 15.30 -13.65
CA GLU A 121 13.85 15.93 -14.09
C GLU A 121 14.99 15.81 -13.06
N MET A 122 15.06 14.68 -12.37
CA MET A 122 16.03 14.47 -11.31
C MET A 122 17.43 14.17 -11.86
N SER A 123 18.44 14.79 -11.25
CA SER A 123 19.85 14.49 -11.51
C SER A 123 20.36 13.27 -10.75
N SER A 124 19.65 12.84 -9.71
CA SER A 124 19.98 11.67 -8.89
C SER A 124 18.73 11.06 -8.26
N LEU A 125 18.76 9.75 -8.02
CA LEU A 125 17.64 9.05 -7.39
C LEU A 125 17.61 9.30 -5.87
N PRO A 126 16.43 9.57 -5.27
CA PRO A 126 16.31 9.72 -3.83
C PRO A 126 16.77 8.46 -3.08
N PRO A 127 17.64 8.58 -2.05
CA PRO A 127 18.13 7.43 -1.28
C PRO A 127 17.02 6.60 -0.61
N ALA A 128 15.88 7.22 -0.31
CA ALA A 128 14.72 6.52 0.26
C ALA A 128 14.05 5.57 -0.74
N LEU A 129 13.99 5.95 -2.02
CA LEU A 129 13.42 5.14 -3.10
C LEU A 129 14.40 4.06 -3.54
N LEU A 130 15.70 4.39 -3.66
CA LEU A 130 16.74 3.41 -3.99
C LEU A 130 16.77 2.23 -3.01
N ARG A 131 16.66 2.50 -1.70
CA ARG A 131 16.62 1.46 -0.66
C ARG A 131 15.36 0.59 -0.70
N ALA A 132 14.30 1.04 -1.38
CA ALA A 132 13.09 0.25 -1.56
C ALA A 132 13.25 -0.80 -2.67
N ILE A 133 14.18 -0.60 -3.61
CA ILE A 133 14.41 -1.49 -4.74
C ILE A 133 15.15 -2.76 -4.30
N ARG A 134 14.63 -3.90 -4.74
CA ARG A 134 15.15 -5.24 -4.42
C ARG A 134 16.18 -5.67 -5.46
N PHE A 135 17.29 -4.94 -5.58
CA PHE A 135 18.35 -5.26 -6.53
C PHE A 135 18.89 -6.68 -6.36
N GLY A 136 18.98 -7.17 -5.11
CA GLY A 136 19.38 -8.54 -4.83
C GLY A 136 18.44 -9.62 -5.40
N CYS A 137 17.21 -9.27 -5.78
CA CYS A 137 16.26 -10.19 -6.42
C CYS A 137 16.20 -10.05 -7.95
N MET A 138 17.03 -9.19 -8.55
CA MET A 138 17.07 -9.00 -10.00
C MET A 138 17.98 -10.03 -10.67
N GLU A 139 17.73 -10.28 -11.96
CA GLU A 139 18.66 -11.06 -12.77
C GLU A 139 20.03 -10.38 -12.90
N GLU A 140 21.10 -11.16 -12.81
CA GLU A 140 22.48 -10.65 -12.90
C GLU A 140 22.74 -9.91 -14.22
N ARG A 141 22.20 -10.41 -15.35
CA ARG A 141 22.34 -9.76 -16.65
C ARG A 141 21.71 -8.36 -16.63
N TYR A 142 20.54 -8.22 -16.02
CA TYR A 142 19.85 -6.94 -15.90
C TYR A 142 20.63 -5.97 -15.01
N LEU A 143 21.19 -6.44 -13.90
CA LEU A 143 22.05 -5.62 -13.03
C LEU A 143 23.26 -5.08 -13.81
N ARG A 144 23.96 -5.95 -14.55
CA ARG A 144 25.18 -5.58 -15.29
C ARG A 144 24.91 -4.65 -16.46
N HIS A 145 23.86 -4.90 -17.23
CA HIS A 145 23.64 -4.20 -18.51
C HIS A 145 22.64 -3.05 -18.43
N CYS A 146 21.80 -3.00 -17.40
CA CYS A 146 20.78 -1.95 -17.24
C CYS A 146 21.01 -1.11 -15.96
N VAL A 147 21.22 -1.72 -14.81
CA VAL A 147 21.35 -0.96 -13.54
C VAL A 147 22.69 -0.24 -13.44
N LEU A 148 23.80 -0.94 -13.68
CA LEU A 148 25.15 -0.36 -13.54
C LEU A 148 25.50 0.68 -14.62
N THR A 149 24.83 0.61 -15.77
CA THR A 149 25.04 1.51 -16.92
C THR A 149 24.14 2.74 -16.87
N GLU A 150 23.11 2.77 -16.02
CA GLU A 150 22.18 3.89 -15.91
C GLU A 150 22.87 5.12 -15.29
N PRO A 151 22.81 6.31 -15.92
CA PRO A 151 23.46 7.53 -15.41
C PRO A 151 23.01 7.92 -13.99
N LEU A 152 21.73 7.72 -13.67
CA LEU A 152 21.18 8.01 -12.34
C LEU A 152 21.74 7.09 -11.23
N MET A 153 22.42 6.00 -11.60
CA MET A 153 23.10 5.08 -10.68
C MET A 153 24.59 5.40 -10.50
N ALA A 154 25.12 6.43 -11.19
CA ALA A 154 26.54 6.77 -11.12
C ALA A 154 26.97 7.35 -9.76
N THR A 155 26.01 7.84 -8.96
CA THR A 155 26.26 8.47 -7.66
C THR A 155 26.73 7.47 -6.60
N VAL A 156 27.39 7.99 -5.56
CA VAL A 156 27.91 7.17 -4.45
C VAL A 156 26.74 6.55 -3.68
N GLU A 157 25.67 7.30 -3.47
CA GLU A 157 24.48 6.88 -2.74
C GLU A 157 23.76 5.73 -3.46
N ALA A 158 23.65 5.80 -4.78
CA ALA A 158 23.05 4.74 -5.59
C ALA A 158 23.87 3.45 -5.55
N LYS A 159 25.19 3.55 -5.65
CA LYS A 159 26.11 2.41 -5.53
C LYS A 159 26.07 1.80 -4.13
N GLN A 160 26.00 2.61 -3.08
CA GLN A 160 25.84 2.13 -1.71
C GLN A 160 24.51 1.40 -1.49
N ALA A 161 23.41 1.93 -2.04
CA ALA A 161 22.10 1.28 -1.97
C ALA A 161 22.10 -0.07 -2.70
N LEU A 162 22.71 -0.14 -3.89
CA LEU A 162 22.91 -1.38 -4.64
C LEU A 162 23.72 -2.39 -3.83
N ALA A 163 24.91 -1.99 -3.34
CA ALA A 163 25.79 -2.87 -2.55
C ALA A 163 25.09 -3.40 -1.29
N SER A 164 24.37 -2.53 -0.57
CA SER A 164 23.61 -2.92 0.63
C SER A 164 22.50 -3.93 0.29
N SER A 165 21.81 -3.74 -0.84
CA SER A 165 20.75 -4.65 -1.31
C SER A 165 21.31 -6.02 -1.70
N LEU A 166 22.45 -6.06 -2.40
CA LEU A 166 23.14 -7.30 -2.75
C LEU A 166 23.69 -8.03 -1.52
N GLN A 167 24.33 -7.31 -0.59
CA GLN A 167 24.83 -7.89 0.66
C GLN A 167 23.70 -8.48 1.51
N TRP A 168 22.54 -7.82 1.54
CA TRP A 168 21.35 -8.35 2.22
C TRP A 168 20.87 -9.66 1.58
N ALA A 169 20.80 -9.72 0.25
CA ALA A 169 20.38 -10.93 -0.46
C ALA A 169 21.36 -12.10 -0.28
N LEU A 170 22.66 -11.83 -0.24
CA LEU A 170 23.68 -12.85 0.05
C LEU A 170 23.57 -13.40 1.48
N SER A 171 23.23 -12.55 2.45
CA SER A 171 23.18 -12.94 3.87
C SER A 171 21.87 -13.60 4.31
N HIS A 172 20.75 -13.28 3.66
CA HIS A 172 19.41 -13.75 4.07
C HIS A 172 18.76 -14.69 3.06
N GLY A 173 19.47 -15.06 1.99
CA GLY A 173 18.92 -15.77 0.84
C GLY A 173 17.96 -14.90 0.02
N LEU A 174 17.66 -15.32 -1.22
CA LEU A 174 16.69 -14.67 -2.11
C LEU A 174 15.25 -14.88 -1.60
N THR A 175 14.93 -14.39 -0.40
CA THR A 175 13.57 -14.45 0.11
C THR A 175 12.83 -13.17 -0.26
N PRO A 176 11.68 -13.26 -0.95
CA PRO A 176 10.77 -12.13 -1.09
C PRO A 176 10.25 -11.79 0.31
N ARG A 177 10.87 -10.80 0.98
CA ARG A 177 10.55 -10.31 2.34
C ARG A 177 9.69 -11.28 3.15
N SER A 178 10.31 -12.33 3.68
CA SER A 178 9.66 -13.17 4.69
C SER A 178 9.24 -12.27 5.86
N ARG A 179 7.92 -12.12 6.06
CA ARG A 179 7.05 -11.79 7.22
C ARG A 179 7.62 -11.22 8.55
N SER A 180 8.89 -10.86 8.65
CA SER A 180 9.61 -10.59 9.90
C SER A 180 10.23 -9.19 9.97
N MET A 181 9.92 -8.29 9.03
CA MET A 181 10.19 -6.87 9.26
C MET A 181 9.16 -6.38 10.29
N PRO A 182 9.57 -5.94 11.49
CA PRO A 182 8.61 -5.56 12.53
C PRO A 182 7.72 -4.46 12.00
N ALA A 183 6.40 -4.65 12.10
CA ALA A 183 5.37 -3.69 11.70
C ALA A 183 5.62 -2.27 12.24
N SER A 184 6.43 -2.13 13.30
CA SER A 184 6.92 -0.87 13.86
C SER A 184 7.58 0.09 12.85
N TYR A 185 8.17 -0.43 11.76
CA TYR A 185 8.77 0.44 10.72
C TYR A 185 7.72 1.04 9.78
N TYR A 186 6.65 0.29 9.47
CA TYR A 186 5.55 0.73 8.61
C TYR A 186 4.64 1.76 9.30
N TYR A 187 4.53 1.70 10.63
CA TYR A 187 3.73 2.65 11.40
C TYR A 187 4.33 4.06 11.45
N ARG A 188 5.65 4.24 11.32
CA ARG A 188 6.29 5.56 11.48
C ARG A 188 6.02 6.54 10.32
N ILE A 189 5.85 6.06 9.09
CA ILE A 189 5.61 6.93 7.92
C ILE A 189 4.15 7.41 7.94
N CYS A 190 3.18 6.54 8.24
CA CYS A 190 1.78 6.93 8.35
C CYS A 190 1.44 7.74 9.63
N LEU A 191 2.16 7.54 10.75
CA LEU A 191 1.88 8.25 12.00
C LEU A 191 2.52 9.65 12.09
N ARG A 192 3.49 10.01 11.23
CA ARG A 192 4.13 11.34 11.31
C ARG A 192 3.18 12.50 10.97
N ARG A 193 2.11 12.28 10.19
CA ARG A 193 1.04 13.28 10.00
C ARG A 193 0.08 13.37 11.20
N ARG A 194 -0.01 12.33 12.05
CA ARG A 194 -0.94 12.28 13.20
C ARG A 194 -0.35 12.83 14.50
N THR A 195 0.96 12.70 14.72
CA THR A 195 1.61 13.14 15.97
C THR A 195 1.79 14.65 16.11
N ARG A 196 1.51 15.45 15.07
CA ARG A 196 1.46 16.92 15.20
C ARG A 196 0.10 17.47 15.63
N GLN A 197 -0.99 16.71 15.50
CA GLN A 197 -2.34 17.17 15.85
C GLN A 197 -2.91 16.59 17.15
N LEU A 198 -2.34 15.51 17.68
CA LEU A 198 -2.83 14.86 18.92
C LEU A 198 -2.12 15.35 20.20
N ARG A 199 -1.96 16.67 20.38
CA ARG A 199 -1.65 17.27 21.70
C ARG A 199 -2.90 17.49 22.57
N HIS A 200 -4.08 17.08 22.12
CA HIS A 200 -5.30 17.13 22.91
C HIS A 200 -6.01 15.77 22.94
N GLY A 201 -5.74 15.01 24.00
CA GLY A 201 -6.67 14.11 24.68
C GLY A 201 -7.33 12.96 23.90
N ALA A 202 -6.95 11.73 24.26
CA ALA A 202 -7.63 10.43 24.08
C ALA A 202 -7.43 9.66 22.76
N PRO A 203 -7.81 8.36 22.71
CA PRO A 203 -7.45 7.24 23.59
C PRO A 203 -6.58 6.20 22.84
N THR A 204 -6.04 5.21 23.57
CA THR A 204 -5.12 4.17 23.07
C THR A 204 -5.64 3.40 21.83
N PRO A 205 -4.75 2.98 20.89
CA PRO A 205 -5.17 2.25 19.70
C PRO A 205 -5.62 0.83 20.05
N GLY A 206 -6.89 0.53 19.80
CA GLY A 206 -7.42 -0.82 19.81
C GLY A 206 -6.80 -1.68 18.71
N VAL A 207 -6.55 -2.95 19.06
CA VAL A 207 -6.05 -4.00 18.19
C VAL A 207 -6.93 -4.12 16.94
N TYR A 208 -6.37 -3.83 15.77
CA TYR A 208 -7.07 -4.02 14.49
C TYR A 208 -7.19 -5.51 14.18
N ASN A 209 -8.42 -6.03 14.18
CA ASN A 209 -8.72 -7.36 13.64
C ASN A 209 -8.51 -7.34 12.12
N TYR A 210 -7.54 -8.12 11.65
CA TYR A 210 -7.39 -8.47 10.24
C TYR A 210 -8.64 -9.22 9.79
N VAL A 211 -9.45 -8.61 8.94
CA VAL A 211 -10.49 -9.33 8.19
C VAL A 211 -9.76 -10.19 7.15
N SER A 212 -9.63 -11.47 7.45
CA SER A 212 -9.19 -12.48 6.50
C SER A 212 -10.22 -12.57 5.38
N TRP A 213 -9.87 -12.10 4.19
CA TRP A 213 -10.62 -12.46 2.99
C TRP A 213 -10.29 -13.92 2.66
N GLY A 214 -11.14 -14.82 3.18
CA GLY A 214 -11.11 -16.23 2.84
C GLY A 214 -11.39 -16.39 1.36
N GLY A 215 -10.38 -16.87 0.62
CA GLY A 215 -10.54 -17.31 -0.75
C GLY A 215 -11.50 -18.50 -0.79
N ALA A 216 -12.58 -18.34 -1.53
CA ALA A 216 -13.47 -19.42 -1.92
C ALA A 216 -12.66 -20.47 -2.69
N ARG A 217 -12.46 -21.65 -2.08
CA ARG A 217 -12.07 -22.86 -2.79
C ARG A 217 -13.33 -23.50 -3.34
N GLY A 218 -13.49 -23.48 -4.66
CA GLY A 218 -14.41 -24.38 -5.36
C GLY A 218 -13.86 -25.82 -5.33
N PRO A 219 -14.73 -26.84 -5.34
CA PRO A 219 -14.31 -28.24 -5.14
C PRO A 219 -13.81 -28.86 -6.46
N HIS A 220 -12.64 -29.49 -6.40
CA HIS A 220 -12.22 -30.50 -7.37
C HIS A 220 -12.56 -31.89 -6.79
N PRO A 221 -13.23 -32.78 -7.54
CA PRO A 221 -13.45 -34.15 -7.10
C PRO A 221 -12.23 -35.02 -7.44
N LEU A 222 -11.68 -35.69 -6.42
CA LEU A 222 -10.78 -36.83 -6.56
C LEU A 222 -11.20 -37.89 -5.53
N GLU A 223 -11.96 -38.87 -5.97
CA GLU A 223 -12.08 -40.23 -5.43
C GLU A 223 -12.47 -41.11 -6.63
N GLY A 224 -12.00 -42.33 -6.83
CA GLY A 224 -11.24 -43.27 -6.02
C GLY A 224 -11.48 -44.64 -6.66
N GLY A 225 -10.47 -45.50 -6.73
CA GLY A 225 -10.59 -46.81 -7.37
C GLY A 225 -9.37 -47.69 -7.12
N LEU A 226 -9.23 -48.15 -5.87
CA LEU A 226 -8.43 -49.31 -5.48
C LEU A 226 -8.79 -50.52 -6.35
N GLN A 227 -7.81 -51.28 -6.85
CA GLN A 227 -7.75 -52.75 -6.69
C GLN A 227 -6.31 -53.27 -6.81
N SER A 228 -6.01 -54.19 -5.90
CA SER A 228 -4.81 -55.02 -5.73
C SER A 228 -4.65 -56.03 -6.89
N THR A 229 -3.40 -56.39 -7.25
CA THR A 229 -2.85 -57.77 -7.21
C THR A 229 -1.61 -57.98 -8.12
N THR A 230 -0.64 -58.74 -7.58
CA THR A 230 0.34 -59.67 -8.21
C THR A 230 1.43 -59.21 -9.20
N THR A 231 2.68 -59.32 -8.72
CA THR A 231 3.77 -60.19 -9.22
C THR A 231 3.99 -60.35 -10.73
N ARG A 232 5.14 -59.89 -11.23
CA ARG A 232 6.20 -60.75 -11.80
C ARG A 232 7.44 -59.95 -12.22
N CYS A 233 8.58 -60.35 -11.65
CA CYS A 233 9.89 -60.16 -12.25
C CYS A 233 9.96 -60.89 -13.59
N LEU A 234 10.67 -60.32 -14.57
CA LEU A 234 11.39 -61.06 -15.60
C LEU A 234 12.54 -60.20 -16.13
N HIS A 235 13.76 -60.73 -15.96
CA HIS A 235 14.90 -60.52 -16.84
C HIS A 235 14.44 -60.56 -18.32
N ARG A 236 14.98 -59.77 -19.24
CA ARG A 236 16.39 -59.69 -19.63
C ARG A 236 16.56 -58.48 -20.54
#